data_AF-A0A6V8MR89-F1
#
_entry.id   AF-A0A6V8MR89-F1
#
_cell.length_a   1.000
_cell.length_b   1.000
_cell.length_c   1.000
_cell.angle_alpha   90.00
_cell.angle_beta   90.00
_cell.angle_gamma   90.00
#
_symmetry.space_group_name_H-M   'P 1'
#
loop_
_entity.id
_entity.type
_entity.pdbx_description
1 polymer ?
#
loop_
_entity_poly.entity_id
_entity_poly.type
_entity_poly.pdbx_seq_one_letter_code
_entity_poly.pdbx_strand_id
1 'polypeptide(L)'
;MQGLSRKLFFVLVALMLSGCATTYVPISWGQGDAVKKLSREDVFLSALFNRYDPGRTTLRVSGASFEEVMMPDEVKFHLGAYRPDTRLIYRNMFQQYTEQQLRSVLLHELAHHVWLTAMTAQQREDWRLYLAKNPTPLQETVRNTYKPGTDYDSEDFAFSVEYARPADLEQLATLKIITPQERDQIMKEKYPKNPEPAKGPALVQTAEAPRPTNDDVDDPTATPPNSARDKKHRGKQHEIY
;
A
#
# COMPACT_ATOMS: atom_id res chain seq x y z
N MET A 1 16.92 -20.50 50.87
CA MET A 1 17.45 -19.92 49.62
C MET A 1 16.81 -20.47 48.33
N GLN A 2 16.10 -21.61 48.33
CA GLN A 2 15.52 -22.20 47.09
C GLN A 2 14.27 -21.49 46.53
N GLY A 3 13.52 -20.73 47.35
CA GLY A 3 12.29 -20.06 46.93
C GLY A 3 12.49 -18.77 46.11
N LEU A 4 13.62 -18.07 46.31
CA LEU A 4 13.90 -16.80 45.64
C LEU A 4 14.34 -17.03 44.18
N SER A 5 15.17 -18.05 43.94
CA SER A 5 15.63 -18.46 42.60
C SER A 5 14.49 -18.96 41.73
N ARG A 6 13.53 -19.72 42.29
CA ARG A 6 12.34 -20.18 41.57
C ARG A 6 11.42 -19.02 41.17
N LYS A 7 11.18 -18.06 42.07
CA LYS A 7 10.39 -16.85 41.76
C LYS A 7 11.07 -15.99 40.70
N LEU A 8 12.39 -15.81 40.77
CA LEU A 8 13.15 -15.06 39.77
C LEU A 8 13.11 -15.76 38.40
N PHE A 9 13.18 -17.08 38.37
CA PHE A 9 13.04 -17.86 37.14
C PHE A 9 11.64 -17.72 36.52
N PHE A 10 10.58 -17.82 37.32
CA PHE A 10 9.21 -17.59 36.81
C PHE A 10 8.96 -16.16 36.38
N VAL A 11 9.59 -15.16 37.01
CA VAL A 11 9.51 -13.75 36.57
C VAL A 11 10.31 -13.54 35.28
N LEU A 12 11.49 -14.13 35.13
CA LEU A 12 12.28 -14.07 33.90
C LEU A 12 11.59 -14.81 32.75
N VAL A 13 11.01 -15.98 33.00
CA VAL A 13 10.20 -16.71 32.02
C VAL A 13 8.92 -15.93 31.70
N ALA A 14 8.26 -15.30 32.68
CA ALA A 14 7.13 -14.42 32.42
C ALA A 14 7.55 -13.18 31.61
N LEU A 15 8.72 -12.60 31.84
CA LEU A 15 9.27 -11.48 31.06
C LEU A 15 9.70 -11.88 29.65
N MET A 16 10.20 -13.11 29.47
CA MET A 16 10.54 -13.68 28.15
C MET A 16 9.31 -14.15 27.37
N LEU A 17 8.26 -14.63 28.06
CA LEU A 17 6.97 -15.00 27.46
C LEU A 17 6.04 -13.80 27.26
N SER A 18 6.18 -12.74 28.07
CA SER A 18 5.62 -11.41 27.83
C SER A 18 6.51 -10.61 26.89
N GLY A 19 7.30 -11.29 26.05
CA GLY A 19 8.10 -10.66 25.02
C GLY A 19 7.21 -9.64 24.32
N CYS A 20 7.52 -8.36 24.53
CA CYS A 20 6.97 -7.25 23.78
C CYS A 20 7.46 -7.41 22.34
N ALA A 21 6.88 -8.37 21.62
CA ALA A 21 7.07 -8.52 20.21
C ALA A 21 6.31 -7.35 19.59
N THR A 22 6.99 -6.19 19.50
CA THR A 22 6.48 -5.08 18.70
C THR A 22 6.33 -5.60 17.28
N THR A 23 5.08 -5.80 16.85
CA THR A 23 4.79 -6.23 15.49
C THR A 23 5.07 -5.12 14.49
N TYR A 24 5.43 -3.93 14.97
CA TYR A 24 5.73 -2.75 14.18
C TYR A 24 7.12 -2.22 14.51
N VAL A 25 7.87 -1.87 13.47
CA VAL A 25 9.22 -1.29 13.55
C VAL A 25 9.27 -0.02 12.71
N PRO A 26 10.18 0.94 13.01
CA PRO A 26 10.40 2.08 12.13
C PRO A 26 10.62 1.60 10.68
N ILE A 27 10.01 2.28 9.72
CA ILE A 27 9.94 1.82 8.32
C ILE A 27 11.32 1.56 7.70
N SER A 28 12.33 2.34 8.10
CA SER A 28 13.72 2.20 7.64
C SER A 28 14.48 1.02 8.27
N TRP A 29 13.96 0.39 9.32
CA TRP A 29 14.65 -0.74 9.98
C TRP A 29 14.72 -1.94 9.04
N GLY A 30 15.93 -2.40 8.71
CA GLY A 30 16.17 -3.47 7.74
C GLY A 30 15.84 -3.11 6.27
N GLN A 31 15.40 -1.88 5.98
CA GLN A 31 15.03 -1.41 4.63
C GLN A 31 15.56 0.00 4.32
N GLY A 32 16.58 0.45 5.06
CA GLY A 32 17.04 1.84 5.04
C GLY A 32 17.43 2.37 3.66
N ASP A 33 18.14 1.57 2.86
CA ASP A 33 18.55 1.99 1.51
C ASP A 33 17.36 2.16 0.57
N ALA A 34 16.41 1.22 0.58
CA ALA A 34 15.20 1.29 -0.23
C ALA A 34 14.32 2.48 0.17
N VAL A 35 14.10 2.68 1.47
CA VAL A 35 13.34 3.84 2.00
C VAL A 35 14.03 5.14 1.63
N LYS A 36 15.36 5.22 1.77
CA LYS A 36 16.14 6.42 1.42
C LYS A 36 16.06 6.72 -0.07
N LYS A 37 16.19 5.70 -0.92
CA LYS A 37 16.04 5.81 -2.39
C LYS A 37 14.65 6.34 -2.73
N LEU A 38 13.59 5.67 -2.28
CA LEU A 38 12.20 6.09 -2.52
C LEU A 38 11.94 7.52 -2.04
N SER A 39 12.39 7.89 -0.85
CA SER A 39 12.20 9.25 -0.29
C SER A 39 12.89 10.37 -1.08
N ARG A 40 13.74 10.04 -2.05
CA ARG A 40 14.55 10.99 -2.84
C ARG A 40 14.24 10.92 -4.33
N GLU A 41 13.98 9.73 -4.85
CA GLU A 41 13.88 9.46 -6.28
C GLU A 41 12.44 9.35 -6.76
N ASP A 42 11.50 8.86 -5.94
CA ASP A 42 10.09 8.87 -6.31
C ASP A 42 9.58 10.31 -6.32
N VAL A 43 8.98 10.74 -7.43
CA VAL A 43 8.62 12.15 -7.63
C VAL A 43 7.59 12.61 -6.59
N PHE A 44 6.63 11.76 -6.23
CA PHE A 44 5.59 12.15 -5.29
C PHE A 44 6.11 12.19 -3.85
N LEU A 45 6.81 11.13 -3.42
CA LEU A 45 7.42 11.08 -2.10
C LEU A 45 8.46 12.19 -1.92
N SER A 46 9.32 12.41 -2.92
CA SER A 46 10.34 13.46 -2.84
C SER A 46 9.73 14.86 -2.75
N ALA A 47 8.64 15.15 -3.48
CA ALA A 47 7.91 16.40 -3.36
C ALA A 47 7.39 16.62 -1.93
N LEU A 48 6.73 15.61 -1.36
CA LEU A 48 6.18 15.70 0.00
C LEU A 48 7.28 15.78 1.06
N PHE A 49 8.31 14.94 0.98
CA PHE A 49 9.43 14.97 1.93
C PHE A 49 10.16 16.30 1.88
N ASN A 50 10.53 16.79 0.70
CA ASN A 50 11.30 18.04 0.60
C ASN A 50 10.55 19.24 1.18
N ARG A 51 9.21 19.21 1.15
CA ARG A 51 8.36 20.27 1.68
C ARG A 51 8.04 20.13 3.16
N TYR A 52 7.64 18.93 3.58
CA TYR A 52 7.01 18.72 4.89
C TYR A 52 7.90 18.00 5.89
N ASP A 53 8.90 17.26 5.42
CA ASP A 53 9.88 16.61 6.27
C ASP A 53 11.28 16.57 5.60
N PRO A 54 11.91 17.74 5.36
CA PRO A 54 13.13 17.83 4.56
C PRO A 54 14.29 17.04 5.20
N GLY A 55 14.30 16.98 6.54
CA GLY A 55 15.25 16.18 7.32
C GLY A 55 14.95 14.69 7.34
N ARG A 56 13.84 14.23 6.71
CA ARG A 56 13.37 12.84 6.70
C ARG A 56 13.31 12.24 8.11
N THR A 57 12.82 13.07 9.02
CA THR A 57 12.76 12.80 10.46
C THR A 57 11.78 11.68 10.78
N THR A 58 10.74 11.55 9.96
CA THR A 58 9.77 10.45 10.00
C THR A 58 10.33 9.08 9.66
N LEU A 59 11.54 9.05 9.07
CA LEU A 59 12.24 7.83 8.64
C LEU A 59 13.36 7.41 9.62
N ARG A 60 13.56 8.13 10.72
CA ARG A 60 14.72 7.96 11.60
C ARG A 60 14.78 6.59 12.28
N VAL A 61 16.00 6.10 12.45
CA VAL A 61 16.35 4.98 13.32
C VAL A 61 17.46 5.45 14.25
N SER A 62 17.10 6.04 15.40
CA SER A 62 18.07 6.31 16.47
C SER A 62 17.42 6.11 17.84
N GLY A 63 17.79 5.03 18.52
CA GLY A 63 17.63 4.84 19.98
C GLY A 63 16.22 4.73 20.58
N ALA A 64 15.14 4.76 19.79
CA ALA A 64 13.77 4.81 20.33
C ALA A 64 13.12 3.41 20.43
N SER A 65 13.11 2.91 21.66
CA SER A 65 12.02 2.21 22.36
C SER A 65 11.13 1.24 21.57
N PHE A 66 11.32 -0.05 21.87
CA PHE A 66 10.40 -1.14 21.56
C PHE A 66 9.18 -1.18 22.51
N GLU A 67 8.97 -0.15 23.35
CA GLU A 67 8.08 -0.30 24.50
C GLU A 67 6.62 0.04 24.22
N GLU A 68 6.30 0.74 23.12
CA GLU A 68 4.89 1.04 22.80
C GLU A 68 4.60 1.12 21.31
N VAL A 69 4.35 -0.01 20.66
CA VAL A 69 3.39 -0.05 19.54
C VAL A 69 2.60 -1.36 19.59
N MET A 70 1.70 -1.48 20.58
CA MET A 70 0.54 -2.36 20.41
C MET A 70 -0.48 -1.58 19.57
N MET A 71 -0.55 -1.89 18.28
CA MET A 71 -1.73 -1.57 17.50
C MET A 71 -2.90 -2.39 18.04
N PRO A 72 -4.11 -1.80 18.20
CA PRO A 72 -5.30 -2.58 18.55
C PRO A 72 -5.43 -3.79 17.61
N ASP A 73 -5.89 -4.94 18.11
CA ASP A 73 -6.00 -6.19 17.33
C ASP A 73 -6.77 -6.02 16.00
N GLU A 74 -7.63 -5.01 15.95
CA GLU A 74 -8.44 -4.54 14.82
C GLU A 74 -7.59 -4.07 13.62
N VAL A 75 -6.30 -3.76 13.85
CA VAL A 75 -5.41 -3.06 12.91
C VAL A 75 -4.19 -3.92 12.51
N LYS A 76 -4.14 -5.20 12.94
CA LYS A 76 -3.05 -6.17 12.63
C LYS A 76 -2.82 -6.41 11.13
N PHE A 77 -3.75 -5.99 10.28
CA PHE A 77 -3.68 -6.08 8.82
C PHE A 77 -3.19 -4.78 8.14
N HIS A 78 -2.95 -3.71 8.89
CA HIS A 78 -2.45 -2.45 8.31
C HIS A 78 -0.95 -2.57 8.05
N LEU A 79 -0.59 -2.21 6.82
CA LEU A 79 0.76 -2.29 6.29
C LEU A 79 1.70 -1.25 6.94
N GLY A 80 1.17 -0.17 7.52
CA GLY A 80 1.92 0.89 8.16
C GLY A 80 1.16 1.58 9.29
N ALA A 81 1.84 2.51 9.95
CA ALA A 81 1.23 3.45 10.88
C ALA A 81 2.12 4.69 11.07
N TYR A 82 1.53 5.88 10.99
CA TYR A 82 2.13 7.13 11.42
C TYR A 82 1.81 7.42 12.90
N ARG A 83 2.83 7.65 13.71
CA ARG A 83 2.70 8.05 15.13
C ARG A 83 2.92 9.55 15.28
N PRO A 84 1.90 10.37 15.64
CA PRO A 84 2.03 11.82 15.72
C PRO A 84 2.95 12.33 16.85
N ASP A 85 3.02 11.58 17.95
CA ASP A 85 3.82 11.88 19.15
C ASP A 85 5.32 11.80 18.87
N THR A 86 5.75 10.70 18.25
CA THR A 86 7.16 10.47 17.87
C THR A 86 7.49 11.01 16.49
N ARG A 87 6.45 11.33 15.70
CA ARG A 87 6.53 11.67 14.28
C ARG A 87 7.28 10.61 13.48
N LEU A 88 7.02 9.34 13.75
CA LEU A 88 7.66 8.22 13.06
C LEU A 88 6.66 7.43 12.21
N ILE A 89 7.14 6.95 11.06
CA ILE A 89 6.43 5.98 10.24
C ILE A 89 6.89 4.58 10.61
N TYR A 90 5.93 3.73 10.94
CA TYR A 90 6.14 2.33 11.27
C TYR A 90 5.61 1.43 10.14
N ARG A 91 6.19 0.23 10.05
CA ARG A 91 5.72 -0.86 9.19
C ARG A 91 5.59 -2.15 9.99
N ASN A 92 4.80 -3.09 9.50
CA ASN A 92 4.72 -4.42 10.09
C ASN A 92 6.08 -5.15 9.94
N MET A 93 6.60 -5.67 11.04
CA MET A 93 7.90 -6.34 11.11
C MET A 93 7.90 -7.70 10.39
N PHE A 94 6.77 -8.41 10.40
CA PHE A 94 6.67 -9.78 9.86
C PHE A 94 6.41 -9.81 8.36
N GLN A 95 6.13 -8.67 7.76
CA GLN A 95 5.88 -8.56 6.33
C GLN A 95 7.17 -8.23 5.56
N GLN A 96 7.36 -8.95 4.45
CA GLN A 96 8.29 -8.54 3.41
C GLN A 96 7.57 -7.59 2.45
N TYR A 97 8.16 -6.43 2.21
CA TYR A 97 7.60 -5.41 1.33
C TYR A 97 8.31 -5.43 0.00
N THR A 98 7.55 -5.47 -1.09
CA THR A 98 8.08 -5.06 -2.40
C THR A 98 8.36 -3.55 -2.40
N GLU A 99 9.15 -3.06 -3.36
CA GLU A 99 9.40 -1.62 -3.52
C GLU A 99 8.09 -0.84 -3.69
N GLN A 100 7.12 -1.39 -4.42
CA GLN A 100 5.80 -0.80 -4.62
C GLN A 100 4.99 -0.74 -3.31
N GLN A 101 4.98 -1.80 -2.51
CA GLN A 101 4.28 -1.81 -1.22
C GLN A 101 4.91 -0.82 -0.25
N LEU A 102 6.24 -0.77 -0.22
CA LEU A 102 6.98 0.18 0.62
C LEU A 102 6.68 1.63 0.21
N ARG A 103 6.63 1.90 -1.09
CA ARG A 103 6.20 3.20 -1.64
C ARG A 103 4.77 3.55 -1.23
N SER A 104 3.85 2.59 -1.32
CA SER A 104 2.44 2.76 -0.91
C SER A 104 2.34 3.20 0.55
N VAL A 105 2.98 2.44 1.44
CA VAL A 105 3.00 2.74 2.89
C VAL A 105 3.65 4.08 3.15
N LEU A 106 4.80 4.37 2.53
CA LEU A 106 5.46 5.66 2.70
C LEU A 106 4.56 6.83 2.29
N LEU A 107 3.83 6.73 1.18
CA LEU A 107 2.92 7.80 0.74
C LEU A 107 1.75 7.97 1.71
N HIS A 108 1.12 6.86 2.10
CA HIS A 108 -0.01 6.85 3.01
C HIS A 108 0.35 7.47 4.36
N GLU A 109 1.40 6.97 5.00
CA GLU A 109 1.78 7.41 6.34
C GLU A 109 2.41 8.81 6.34
N LEU A 110 3.11 9.20 5.26
CA LEU A 110 3.57 10.58 5.10
C LEU A 110 2.39 11.54 4.88
N ALA A 111 1.30 11.12 4.23
CA ALA A 111 0.11 11.94 4.08
C ALA A 111 -0.54 12.25 5.44
N HIS A 112 -0.57 11.29 6.37
CA HIS A 112 -0.98 11.54 7.76
C HIS A 112 -0.09 12.59 8.44
N HIS A 113 1.22 12.53 8.22
CA HIS A 113 2.14 13.56 8.71
C HIS A 113 1.80 14.96 8.15
N VAL A 114 1.54 15.06 6.85
CA VAL A 114 1.14 16.32 6.18
C VAL A 114 -0.19 16.84 6.74
N TRP A 115 -1.20 15.98 6.86
CA TRP A 115 -2.53 16.32 7.37
C TRP A 115 -2.48 16.90 8.79
N LEU A 116 -1.71 16.25 9.67
CA LEU A 116 -1.67 16.58 11.09
C LEU A 116 -0.77 17.78 11.38
N THR A 117 0.33 17.94 10.65
CA THR A 117 1.38 18.91 11.01
C THR A 117 1.50 20.11 10.08
N ALA A 118 1.05 20.01 8.83
CA ALA A 118 1.28 21.03 7.82
C ALA A 118 0.00 21.66 7.24
N MET A 119 -1.09 20.89 7.15
CA MET A 119 -2.36 21.42 6.64
C MET A 119 -3.03 22.34 7.65
N THR A 120 -3.43 23.52 7.19
CA THR A 120 -4.28 24.44 7.95
C THR A 120 -5.70 23.89 8.08
N ALA A 121 -6.46 24.39 9.06
CA ALA A 121 -7.87 24.03 9.22
C ALA A 121 -8.69 24.32 7.95
N GLN A 122 -8.41 25.43 7.26
CA GLN A 122 -9.08 25.78 6.01
C GLN A 122 -8.76 24.77 4.88
N GLN A 123 -7.48 24.40 4.71
CA GLN A 123 -7.11 23.40 3.70
C GLN A 123 -7.76 22.03 3.96
N ARG A 124 -7.87 21.62 5.23
CA ARG A 124 -8.58 20.38 5.59
C ARG A 124 -10.06 20.47 5.26
N GLU A 125 -10.69 21.61 5.54
CA GLU A 125 -12.09 21.82 5.19
C GLU A 125 -12.33 21.86 3.68
N ASP A 126 -11.48 22.57 2.94
CA ASP A 126 -11.56 22.61 1.48
C ASP A 126 -11.37 21.22 0.87
N TRP A 127 -10.53 20.38 1.47
CA TRP A 127 -10.36 18.98 1.08
C TRP A 127 -11.62 18.14 1.34
N ARG A 128 -12.26 18.30 2.51
CA ARG A 128 -13.55 17.63 2.80
C ARG A 128 -14.61 18.01 1.80
N LEU A 129 -14.75 19.30 1.50
CA LEU A 129 -15.71 19.80 0.52
C LEU A 129 -15.41 19.29 -0.89
N TYR A 130 -14.13 19.15 -1.24
CA TYR A 130 -13.71 18.53 -2.49
C TYR A 130 -14.15 17.06 -2.56
N LEU A 131 -13.85 16.26 -1.54
CA LEU A 131 -14.19 14.83 -1.53
C LEU A 131 -15.71 14.60 -1.48
N ALA A 132 -16.47 15.44 -0.77
CA ALA A 132 -17.93 15.38 -0.77
C ALA A 132 -18.52 15.60 -2.18
N LYS A 133 -17.85 16.40 -3.02
CA LYS A 133 -18.25 16.63 -4.42
C LYS A 133 -17.67 15.60 -5.38
N ASN A 134 -16.58 14.93 -5.01
CA ASN A 134 -15.82 14.01 -5.86
C ASN A 134 -15.53 12.69 -5.12
N PRO A 135 -16.56 11.96 -4.65
CA PRO A 135 -16.38 10.78 -3.83
C PRO A 135 -15.55 9.71 -4.53
N THR A 136 -14.88 8.86 -3.75
CA THR A 136 -14.15 7.69 -4.25
C THR A 136 -14.71 6.40 -3.66
N PRO A 137 -14.62 5.26 -4.37
CA PRO A 137 -14.92 3.96 -3.78
C PRO A 137 -14.05 3.64 -2.55
N LEU A 138 -12.81 4.15 -2.52
CA LEU A 138 -11.90 3.99 -1.37
C LEU A 138 -12.42 4.75 -0.15
N GLN A 139 -12.91 5.97 -0.31
CA GLN A 139 -13.52 6.75 0.77
C GLN A 139 -14.73 6.03 1.39
N GLU A 140 -15.59 5.43 0.56
CA GLU A 140 -16.70 4.62 1.07
C GLU A 140 -16.17 3.42 1.89
N THR A 141 -15.12 2.77 1.41
CA THR A 141 -14.47 1.66 2.12
C THR A 141 -13.88 2.10 3.47
N VAL A 142 -13.16 3.22 3.50
CA VAL A 142 -12.59 3.83 4.72
C VAL A 142 -13.70 4.09 5.73
N ARG A 143 -14.75 4.78 5.32
CA ARG A 143 -15.86 5.18 6.20
C ARG A 143 -16.66 4.00 6.73
N ASN A 144 -16.73 2.90 5.97
CA ASN A 144 -17.36 1.66 6.41
C ASN A 144 -16.45 0.79 7.30
N THR A 145 -15.13 0.95 7.19
CA THR A 145 -14.14 0.12 7.91
C THR A 145 -13.82 0.68 9.30
N TYR A 146 -13.62 1.99 9.40
CA TYR A 146 -13.28 2.60 10.69
C TYR A 146 -14.55 2.88 11.52
N LYS A 147 -14.44 2.89 12.85
CA LYS A 147 -15.58 3.01 13.79
C LYS A 147 -16.07 4.46 13.92
N PRO A 148 -17.40 4.71 14.02
CA PRO A 148 -17.92 6.06 14.17
C PRO A 148 -17.24 6.82 15.32
N GLY A 149 -16.57 7.94 15.02
CA GLY A 149 -15.78 8.73 15.98
C GLY A 149 -14.27 8.67 15.81
N THR A 150 -13.73 7.88 14.87
CA THR A 150 -12.33 7.96 14.43
C THR A 150 -12.09 9.10 13.44
N ASP A 151 -10.84 9.58 13.29
CA ASP A 151 -10.47 10.60 12.29
C ASP A 151 -10.47 10.01 10.87
N TYR A 152 -11.66 9.82 10.30
CA TYR A 152 -11.80 9.35 8.92
C TYR A 152 -11.25 10.34 7.89
N ASP A 153 -11.14 11.63 8.25
CA ASP A 153 -10.71 12.64 7.30
C ASP A 153 -9.22 12.52 6.99
N SER A 154 -8.39 12.17 7.99
CA SER A 154 -6.97 11.90 7.77
C SER A 154 -6.76 10.66 6.90
N GLU A 155 -7.57 9.61 7.10
CA GLU A 155 -7.56 8.39 6.29
C GLU A 155 -8.04 8.65 4.86
N ASP A 156 -9.16 9.37 4.69
CA ASP A 156 -9.67 9.78 3.38
C ASP A 156 -8.59 10.57 2.60
N PHE A 157 -7.88 11.48 3.27
CA PHE A 157 -6.76 12.20 2.69
C PHE A 157 -5.59 11.27 2.33
N ALA A 158 -5.18 10.40 3.25
CA ALA A 158 -4.04 9.50 3.05
C ALA A 158 -4.26 8.53 1.87
N PHE A 159 -5.43 7.91 1.78
CA PHE A 159 -5.80 7.06 0.65
C PHE A 159 -5.91 7.83 -0.67
N SER A 160 -6.40 9.07 -0.64
CA SER A 160 -6.39 9.93 -1.82
C SER A 160 -5.00 10.37 -2.24
N VAL A 161 -4.00 10.42 -1.35
CA VAL A 161 -2.60 10.66 -1.74
C VAL A 161 -1.97 9.38 -2.30
N GLU A 162 -2.13 8.27 -1.61
CA GLU A 162 -1.63 6.94 -2.01
C GLU A 162 -2.15 6.54 -3.41
N TYR A 163 -3.46 6.63 -3.61
CA TYR A 163 -4.15 6.26 -4.83
C TYR A 163 -4.64 7.47 -5.64
N ALA A 164 -3.94 8.61 -5.53
CA ALA A 164 -4.32 9.88 -6.15
C ALA A 164 -4.71 9.74 -7.62
N ARG A 165 -5.96 10.11 -7.96
CA ARG A 165 -6.49 10.28 -9.33
C ARG A 165 -5.96 11.59 -9.92
N PRO A 166 -6.08 11.80 -11.24
CA PRO A 166 -5.73 13.09 -11.85
C PRO A 166 -6.40 14.29 -11.18
N ALA A 167 -7.69 14.20 -10.90
CA ALA A 167 -8.43 15.28 -10.22
C ALA A 167 -7.97 15.53 -8.78
N ASP A 168 -7.50 14.49 -8.07
CA ASP A 168 -6.97 14.65 -6.71
C ASP A 168 -5.64 15.41 -6.76
N LEU A 169 -4.78 15.13 -7.75
CA LEU A 169 -3.52 15.86 -7.95
C LEU A 169 -3.76 17.35 -8.28
N GLU A 170 -4.78 17.67 -9.08
CA GLU A 170 -5.19 19.07 -9.32
C GLU A 170 -5.61 19.76 -8.03
N GLN A 171 -6.38 19.06 -7.19
CA GLN A 171 -6.85 19.62 -5.94
C GLN A 171 -5.68 19.81 -4.94
N LEU A 172 -4.75 18.85 -4.86
CA LEU A 172 -3.55 19.00 -4.04
C LEU A 172 -2.72 20.22 -4.46
N ALA A 173 -2.62 20.50 -5.77
CA ALA A 173 -1.95 21.70 -6.26
C ALA A 173 -2.73 22.99 -5.94
N THR A 174 -4.06 22.97 -6.10
CA THR A 174 -4.96 24.09 -5.78
C THR A 174 -4.86 24.48 -4.30
N LEU A 175 -4.80 23.48 -3.41
CA LEU A 175 -4.60 23.67 -1.98
C LEU A 175 -3.16 23.98 -1.59
N LYS A 176 -2.23 24.06 -2.55
CA LYS A 176 -0.79 24.31 -2.36
C LYS A 176 -0.10 23.23 -1.52
N ILE A 177 -0.63 22.00 -1.55
CA ILE A 177 0.00 20.83 -0.92
C ILE A 177 1.16 20.31 -1.77
N ILE A 178 1.01 20.38 -3.09
CA ILE A 178 2.08 20.23 -4.10
C ILE A 178 2.13 21.49 -4.96
N THR A 179 3.23 21.73 -5.68
CA THR A 179 3.28 22.82 -6.67
C THR A 179 2.62 22.38 -7.98
N PRO A 180 2.20 23.31 -8.85
CA PRO A 180 1.75 22.96 -10.20
C PRO A 180 2.78 22.13 -10.98
N GLN A 181 4.07 22.44 -10.84
CA GLN A 181 5.17 21.73 -11.49
C GLN A 181 5.32 20.30 -10.96
N GLU A 182 5.26 20.10 -9.64
CA GLU A 182 5.27 18.75 -9.05
C GLU A 182 4.03 17.96 -9.48
N ARG A 183 2.84 18.59 -9.51
CA ARG A 183 1.62 17.97 -10.04
C ARG A 183 1.83 17.48 -11.47
N ASP A 184 2.41 18.30 -12.34
CA ASP A 184 2.67 17.94 -13.73
C ASP A 184 3.65 16.76 -13.84
N GLN A 185 4.69 16.74 -13.00
CA GLN A 185 5.68 15.66 -12.96
C GLN A 185 5.06 14.34 -12.47
N ILE A 186 4.28 14.37 -11.38
CA ILE A 186 3.58 13.20 -10.83
C ILE A 186 2.56 12.68 -11.85
N MET A 187 1.81 13.58 -12.50
CA MET A 187 0.85 13.22 -13.54
C MET A 187 1.52 12.51 -14.71
N LYS A 188 2.67 13.02 -15.16
CA LYS A 188 3.44 12.43 -16.27
C LYS A 188 3.95 11.01 -15.94
N GLU A 189 4.38 10.78 -14.70
CA GLU A 189 4.89 9.48 -14.26
C GLU A 189 3.76 8.46 -14.06
N LYS A 190 2.68 8.86 -13.38
CA LYS A 190 1.59 7.96 -12.97
C LYS A 190 0.56 7.71 -14.09
N TYR A 191 0.37 8.68 -14.99
CA TYR A 191 -0.62 8.65 -16.06
C TYR A 191 0.00 8.97 -17.42
N PRO A 192 0.93 8.14 -17.91
CA PRO A 192 1.53 8.36 -19.22
C PRO A 192 0.46 8.32 -20.31
N LYS A 193 0.40 9.36 -21.16
CA LYS A 193 -0.58 9.48 -22.26
C LYS A 193 -0.52 8.31 -23.25
N ASN A 194 0.62 7.64 -23.33
CA ASN A 194 0.81 6.35 -23.99
C ASN A 194 1.47 5.41 -22.98
N PRO A 195 0.72 4.55 -22.27
CA PRO A 195 1.36 3.52 -21.46
C PRO A 195 2.20 2.66 -22.40
N GLU A 196 3.51 2.58 -22.19
CA GLU A 196 4.26 1.46 -22.76
C GLU A 196 3.50 0.20 -22.33
N PRO A 197 3.19 -0.74 -23.25
CA PRO A 197 2.52 -1.97 -22.88
C PRO A 197 3.36 -2.58 -21.78
N ALA A 198 2.73 -2.75 -20.60
CA ALA A 198 3.41 -3.31 -19.45
C ALA A 198 4.12 -4.57 -19.92
N LYS A 199 5.45 -4.58 -19.85
CA LYS A 199 6.19 -5.84 -19.92
C LYS A 199 5.75 -6.58 -18.68
N GLY A 200 4.73 -7.42 -18.84
CA GLY A 200 4.32 -8.35 -17.82
C GLY A 200 5.56 -9.11 -17.35
N PRO A 201 5.57 -9.59 -16.10
CA PRO A 201 6.65 -10.47 -15.65
C PRO A 201 6.84 -11.54 -16.73
N ALA A 202 8.08 -11.79 -17.13
CA ALA A 202 8.39 -12.94 -17.96
C ALA A 202 7.65 -14.11 -17.33
N LEU A 203 6.69 -14.70 -18.07
CA LEU A 203 6.08 -15.94 -17.66
C LEU A 203 7.25 -16.87 -17.42
N VAL A 204 7.52 -17.18 -16.16
CA VAL A 204 8.45 -18.23 -15.80
C VAL A 204 7.91 -19.44 -16.54
N GLN A 205 8.64 -19.89 -17.56
CA GLN A 205 8.43 -21.20 -18.14
C GLN A 205 8.64 -22.15 -16.97
N THR A 206 7.54 -22.57 -16.35
CA THR A 206 7.55 -23.70 -15.44
C THR A 206 8.14 -24.84 -16.25
N ALA A 207 9.30 -25.34 -15.81
CA ALA A 207 10.00 -26.44 -16.43
C ALA A 207 8.98 -27.51 -16.81
N GLU A 208 8.81 -27.69 -18.11
CA GLU A 208 7.95 -28.70 -18.68
C GLU A 208 8.50 -30.04 -18.21
N ALA A 209 7.74 -30.74 -17.37
CA ALA A 209 8.10 -32.08 -16.95
C ALA A 209 8.28 -32.93 -18.22
N PRO A 210 9.37 -33.72 -18.34
CA PRO A 210 9.63 -34.48 -19.55
C PRO A 210 8.47 -35.47 -19.75
N ARG A 211 7.70 -35.27 -20.83
CA ARG A 211 6.75 -36.26 -21.30
C ARG A 211 7.52 -37.44 -21.88
N PRO A 212 7.15 -38.69 -21.57
CA PRO A 212 7.76 -39.85 -22.20
C PRO A 212 7.45 -39.82 -23.70
N THR A 213 8.51 -39.92 -24.49
CA THR A 213 8.48 -40.14 -25.93
C THR A 213 7.90 -41.52 -26.22
N ASN A 214 6.74 -41.58 -26.87
CA ASN A 214 6.33 -42.75 -27.64
C ASN A 214 6.68 -42.45 -29.09
N ASP A 215 7.81 -42.98 -29.53
CA ASP A 215 8.10 -43.13 -30.95
C ASP A 215 7.27 -44.29 -31.54
N ASP A 216 6.92 -44.10 -32.81
CA ASP A 216 6.50 -45.07 -33.82
C ASP A 216 5.05 -45.62 -33.75
N VAL A 217 4.21 -45.26 -34.73
CA VAL A 217 4.03 -45.98 -36.02
C VAL A 217 2.87 -45.33 -36.81
N ASP A 218 3.07 -45.28 -38.13
CA ASP A 218 2.29 -44.69 -39.23
C ASP A 218 0.78 -45.02 -39.37
N ASP A 219 0.11 -44.08 -40.06
CA ASP A 219 -1.23 -43.96 -40.70
C ASP A 219 -1.64 -45.17 -41.61
N PRO A 220 -2.80 -45.23 -42.32
CA PRO A 220 -4.17 -44.65 -42.19
C PRO A 220 -5.28 -45.71 -42.27
N THR A 221 -6.53 -45.41 -41.88
CA THR A 221 -7.73 -45.82 -42.67
C THR A 221 -9.06 -45.26 -42.14
N ALA A 222 -9.92 -44.92 -43.12
CA ALA A 222 -11.39 -44.95 -43.10
C ALA A 222 -12.19 -43.64 -42.91
N THR A 223 -12.82 -43.29 -44.04
CA THR A 223 -13.85 -42.29 -44.39
C THR A 223 -15.13 -42.37 -43.51
N PRO A 224 -16.00 -41.32 -43.49
CA PRO A 224 -17.06 -41.08 -42.50
C PRO A 224 -18.41 -41.69 -42.90
N PRO A 225 -19.45 -41.62 -42.02
CA PRO A 225 -20.65 -40.89 -42.45
C PRO A 225 -21.45 -40.16 -41.36
N ASN A 226 -22.12 -39.10 -41.82
CA ASN A 226 -23.40 -38.50 -41.40
C ASN A 226 -24.22 -39.20 -40.30
N SER A 227 -24.75 -38.42 -39.36
CA SER A 227 -26.21 -38.23 -39.28
C SER A 227 -26.59 -36.98 -38.46
N ALA A 228 -27.53 -36.25 -39.03
CA ALA A 228 -28.13 -35.02 -38.50
C ALA A 228 -29.11 -35.31 -37.36
N ARG A 229 -29.24 -34.33 -36.44
CA ARG A 229 -30.47 -33.86 -35.75
C ARG A 229 -30.03 -32.92 -34.63
N ASP A 230 -30.68 -31.82 -34.27
CA ASP A 230 -31.76 -31.01 -34.83
C ASP A 230 -31.85 -29.81 -33.87
N LYS A 231 -31.92 -28.57 -34.39
CA LYS A 231 -32.54 -27.36 -33.78
C LYS A 231 -32.06 -26.85 -32.40
N LYS A 232 -32.22 -25.59 -31.96
CA LYS A 232 -32.54 -24.26 -32.50
C LYS A 232 -32.77 -23.38 -31.25
N HIS A 233 -32.00 -22.32 -31.05
CA HIS A 233 -32.30 -21.09 -30.27
C HIS A 233 -30.97 -20.31 -30.19
N ARG A 234 -30.66 -19.25 -30.93
CA ARG A 234 -31.29 -17.96 -31.27
C ARG A 234 -31.48 -17.01 -30.06
N GLY A 235 -30.60 -16.01 -30.02
CA GLY A 235 -30.77 -14.69 -29.39
C GLY A 235 -29.91 -14.50 -28.13
N LYS A 236 -29.22 -13.39 -27.88
CA LYS A 236 -29.09 -12.10 -28.56
C LYS A 236 -27.81 -11.43 -28.03
N GLN A 237 -27.15 -10.64 -28.88
CA GLN A 237 -26.16 -9.63 -28.51
C GLN A 237 -26.83 -8.52 -27.69
N HIS A 238 -26.09 -7.94 -26.73
CA HIS A 238 -26.27 -6.55 -26.33
C HIS A 238 -24.91 -5.94 -26.01
N GLU A 239 -24.52 -4.96 -26.83
CA GLU A 239 -23.57 -3.90 -26.51
C GLU A 239 -24.13 -3.05 -25.38
N ILE A 240 -23.25 -2.58 -24.49
CA ILE A 240 -23.53 -1.42 -23.63
C ILE A 240 -22.25 -0.58 -23.58
N TYR A 241 -22.45 0.70 -23.87
CA TYR A 241 -21.51 1.82 -23.81
C TYR A 241 -20.92 2.05 -22.41
#